data_AF-A0A061BK50-F1
#
_entry.id   AF-A0A061BK50-F1
#
_cell.length_a   1.000
_cell.length_b   1.000
_cell.length_c   1.000
_cell.angle_alpha   90.00
_cell.angle_beta   90.00
_cell.angle_gamma   90.00
#
_symmetry.space_group_name_H-M   'P 1'
#
loop_
_entity.id
_entity.type
_entity.pdbx_description
1 polymer ?
#
loop_
_entity_poly.entity_id
_entity_poly.type
_entity_poly.pdbx_seq_one_letter_code
_entity_poly.pdbx_strand_id
1 'polypeptide(L)'
;MGFLSGVLEAVKNTQTYNVGKNTLNSVCNVINTHLCSGHDGFTKLLPSLTREIGRYNTEVRDSNEKVKKPIEELLNEVGDAFKNKVNDLLSGPNDHENVDKVQAAEKQVNETLANDIKTFTNKFNVAFQFKDNKVDKAEMKTAIRYLNPTLQVRVNSALKAVHHEIKRLEELSTKEHKNLEATTNLINAKLTEIKCTVTEQIKLKINELVEGLRNLLKFMLSAP
;
A
#
# COMPACT_ATOMS: atom_id res chain seq x y z
N MET A 1 39.36 22.86 -29.92
CA MET A 1 38.65 22.19 -28.81
C MET A 1 37.83 23.11 -27.91
N GLY A 2 37.94 24.44 -28.00
CA GLY A 2 37.21 25.37 -27.12
C GLY A 2 35.68 25.31 -27.20
N PHE A 3 35.10 24.96 -28.36
CA PHE A 3 33.65 24.76 -28.47
C PHE A 3 33.16 23.59 -27.62
N LEU A 4 33.79 22.41 -27.76
CA LEU A 4 33.37 21.21 -27.03
C LEU A 4 33.61 21.34 -25.52
N SER A 5 34.74 21.95 -25.12
CA SER A 5 34.99 22.26 -23.71
C SER A 5 33.96 23.26 -23.18
N GLY A 6 33.64 24.31 -23.94
CA GLY A 6 32.63 25.30 -23.56
C GLY A 6 31.23 24.71 -23.40
N VAL A 7 30.82 23.82 -24.31
CA VAL A 7 29.53 23.10 -24.23
C VAL A 7 29.48 22.22 -22.98
N LEU A 8 30.54 21.47 -22.68
CA LEU A 8 30.56 20.57 -21.52
C LEU A 8 30.72 21.30 -20.18
N GLU A 9 31.46 22.40 -20.16
CA GLU A 9 31.54 23.32 -19.02
C GLU A 9 30.15 23.92 -18.72
N ALA A 10 29.43 24.37 -19.76
CA ALA A 10 28.07 24.87 -19.63
C ALA A 10 27.12 23.79 -19.08
N VAL A 11 27.17 22.56 -19.62
CA VAL A 11 26.38 21.43 -19.12
C VAL A 11 26.74 21.12 -17.66
N LYS A 12 28.03 21.03 -17.32
CA LYS A 12 28.49 20.79 -15.94
C LYS A 12 27.98 21.84 -14.95
N ASN A 13 27.97 23.11 -15.34
CA ASN A 13 27.56 24.23 -14.47
C ASN A 13 26.04 24.37 -14.36
N THR A 14 25.30 23.95 -15.38
CA THR A 14 23.82 24.01 -15.41
C THR A 14 23.15 22.71 -14.95
N GLN A 15 23.90 21.61 -14.88
CA GLN A 15 23.40 20.31 -14.45
C GLN A 15 23.11 20.29 -12.94
N THR A 16 21.83 20.18 -12.61
CA THR A 16 21.32 20.21 -11.22
C THR A 16 21.28 18.85 -10.53
N TYR A 17 21.52 17.75 -11.26
CA TYR A 17 21.41 16.39 -10.75
C TYR A 17 22.78 15.71 -10.64
N ASN A 18 22.98 14.92 -9.58
CA ASN A 18 24.28 14.35 -9.21
C ASN A 18 24.70 13.12 -10.05
N VAL A 19 23.82 12.55 -10.88
CA VAL A 19 24.15 11.39 -11.73
C VAL A 19 25.31 11.75 -12.64
N GLY A 20 26.33 10.90 -12.66
CA GLY A 20 27.42 11.04 -13.59
C GLY A 20 28.12 12.39 -13.53
N LYS A 21 27.96 13.18 -12.46
CA LYS A 21 28.69 14.44 -12.26
C LYS A 21 30.19 14.19 -12.16
N ASN A 22 30.59 13.10 -11.51
CA ASN A 22 31.98 12.65 -11.47
C ASN A 22 32.47 12.16 -12.84
N THR A 23 31.61 11.46 -13.59
CA THR A 23 31.85 11.04 -14.98
C THR A 23 32.02 12.24 -15.91
N LEU A 24 31.16 13.25 -15.78
CA LEU A 24 31.22 14.52 -16.52
C LEU A 24 32.47 15.33 -16.14
N ASN A 25 32.84 15.36 -14.86
CA ASN A 25 34.11 15.96 -14.42
C ASN A 25 35.32 15.24 -15.05
N SER A 26 35.29 13.90 -15.09
CA SER A 26 36.33 13.11 -15.75
C SER A 26 36.41 13.42 -17.24
N VAL A 27 35.27 13.52 -17.93
CA VAL A 27 35.17 13.95 -19.33
C VAL A 27 35.77 15.34 -19.54
N CYS A 28 35.39 16.33 -18.73
CA CYS A 28 35.94 17.68 -18.82
C CYS A 28 37.46 17.69 -18.63
N ASN A 29 37.98 16.89 -17.69
CA ASN A 29 39.42 16.77 -17.46
C ASN A 29 40.15 16.19 -18.69
N VAL A 30 39.61 15.13 -19.30
CA VAL A 30 40.17 14.51 -20.52
C VAL A 30 40.18 15.50 -21.70
N ILE A 31 39.17 16.37 -21.79
CA ILE A 31 39.11 17.43 -22.81
C ILE A 31 40.15 18.50 -22.58
N ASN A 32 40.30 18.94 -21.33
CA ASN A 32 41.29 19.94 -20.96
C ASN A 32 42.73 19.47 -21.22
N THR A 33 43.02 18.18 -21.01
CA THR A 33 44.36 17.61 -21.31
C THR A 33 44.69 17.58 -22.80
N HIS A 34 43.70 17.64 -23.69
CA HIS A 34 43.87 17.53 -25.15
C HIS A 34 43.46 18.80 -25.91
N LEU A 35 43.29 19.93 -25.22
CA LEU A 35 42.72 21.16 -25.80
C LEU A 35 43.52 21.72 -26.99
N CYS A 36 44.85 21.59 -26.93
CA CYS A 36 45.81 22.17 -27.88
C CYS A 36 46.55 21.13 -28.74
N SER A 37 46.15 19.85 -28.72
CA SER A 37 46.88 18.76 -29.40
C SER A 37 46.40 18.47 -30.83
N GLY A 38 45.52 19.31 -31.40
CA GLY A 38 45.07 19.18 -32.79
C GLY A 38 44.46 17.81 -33.11
N HIS A 39 44.85 17.22 -34.25
CA HIS A 39 44.35 15.93 -34.73
C HIS A 39 44.60 14.78 -33.73
N ASP A 40 45.80 14.68 -33.16
CA ASP A 40 46.16 13.63 -32.21
C ASP A 40 45.33 13.71 -30.92
N GLY A 41 45.01 14.94 -30.50
CA GLY A 41 44.12 15.20 -29.38
C GLY A 41 42.72 14.64 -29.65
N PHE A 42 42.16 14.89 -30.83
CA PHE A 42 40.85 14.36 -31.22
C PHE A 42 40.82 12.83 -31.29
N THR A 43 41.84 12.21 -31.88
CA THR A 43 41.92 10.75 -32.04
C THR A 43 41.95 10.02 -30.69
N LYS A 44 42.60 10.61 -29.67
CA LYS A 44 42.63 10.07 -28.30
C LYS A 44 41.38 10.40 -27.50
N LEU A 45 40.81 11.60 -27.72
CA LEU A 45 39.68 12.09 -26.96
C LEU A 45 38.37 11.39 -27.32
N LEU A 46 38.08 11.22 -28.61
CA LEU A 46 36.80 10.71 -29.08
C LEU A 46 36.43 9.35 -28.48
N PRO A 47 37.32 8.34 -28.44
CA PRO A 47 37.01 7.05 -27.79
C PRO A 47 36.75 7.19 -26.29
N SER A 48 37.55 7.99 -25.58
CA SER A 48 37.39 8.20 -24.13
C SER A 48 36.07 8.91 -23.83
N LEU A 49 35.77 9.99 -24.56
CA LEU A 49 34.52 10.73 -24.45
C LEU A 49 33.31 9.85 -24.71
N THR A 50 33.35 9.05 -25.79
CA THR A 50 32.25 8.12 -26.14
C THR A 50 32.01 7.11 -25.02
N ARG A 51 33.09 6.56 -24.44
CA ARG A 51 33.00 5.60 -23.33
C ARG A 51 32.39 6.24 -22.08
N GLU A 52 32.85 7.42 -21.70
CA GLU A 52 32.35 8.10 -20.49
C GLU A 52 30.89 8.57 -20.65
N ILE A 53 30.50 9.07 -21.84
CA ILE A 53 29.11 9.38 -22.17
C ILE A 53 28.25 8.10 -22.12
N GLY A 54 28.76 6.99 -22.65
CA GLY A 54 28.09 5.69 -22.56
C GLY A 54 27.87 5.24 -21.11
N ARG A 55 28.87 5.42 -20.25
CA ARG A 55 28.77 5.13 -18.81
C ARG A 55 27.73 6.04 -18.14
N TYR A 56 27.77 7.33 -18.42
CA TYR A 56 26.79 8.30 -17.93
C TYR A 56 25.36 7.90 -18.28
N ASN A 57 25.08 7.61 -19.56
CA ASN A 57 23.73 7.23 -20.01
C ASN A 57 23.26 5.93 -19.38
N THR A 58 24.18 4.98 -19.16
CA THR A 58 23.88 3.72 -18.46
C THR A 58 23.51 3.97 -17.00
N GLU A 59 24.28 4.78 -16.28
CA GLU A 59 24.00 5.15 -14.88
C GLU A 59 22.63 5.83 -14.72
N VAL A 60 22.29 6.75 -15.63
CA VAL A 60 20.98 7.43 -15.65
C VAL A 60 19.84 6.43 -15.89
N ARG A 61 19.98 5.58 -16.91
CA ARG A 61 18.96 4.58 -17.26
C ARG A 61 18.71 3.62 -16.10
N ASP A 62 19.79 3.06 -15.54
CA ASP A 62 19.68 2.07 -14.47
C ASP A 62 19.09 2.68 -13.20
N SER A 63 19.39 3.96 -12.92
CA SER A 63 18.76 4.71 -11.83
C SER A 63 17.26 4.90 -12.04
N ASN A 64 16.84 5.26 -13.25
CA ASN A 64 15.42 5.42 -13.57
C ASN A 64 14.67 4.10 -13.44
N GLU A 65 15.23 3.00 -13.96
CA GLU A 65 14.64 1.67 -13.86
C GLU A 65 14.53 1.19 -12.40
N LYS A 66 15.53 1.48 -11.55
CA LYS A 66 15.47 1.17 -10.12
C LYS A 66 14.30 1.82 -9.40
N VAL A 67 13.92 3.05 -9.77
CA VAL A 67 12.77 3.75 -9.18
C VAL A 67 11.46 3.30 -9.83
N LYS A 68 11.45 3.14 -11.15
CA LYS A 68 10.27 2.82 -11.94
C LYS A 68 9.71 1.43 -11.63
N LYS A 69 10.56 0.40 -11.64
CA LYS A 69 10.12 -0.99 -11.54
C LYS A 69 9.32 -1.29 -10.27
N PRO A 70 9.76 -0.90 -9.05
CA PRO A 70 8.96 -1.13 -7.85
C PRO A 70 7.63 -0.35 -7.84
N ILE A 71 7.58 0.83 -8.49
CA ILE A 71 6.35 1.61 -8.61
C ILE A 71 5.35 0.89 -9.53
N GLU A 72 5.81 0.36 -10.67
CA GLU A 72 4.97 -0.42 -11.59
C GLU A 72 4.46 -1.71 -10.93
N GLU A 73 5.32 -2.41 -10.19
CA GLU A 73 4.92 -3.59 -9.41
C GLU A 73 3.82 -3.24 -8.40
N LEU A 74 3.96 -2.14 -7.66
CA LEU A 74 2.93 -1.69 -6.71
C LEU A 74 1.64 -1.27 -7.41
N LEU A 75 1.72 -0.57 -8.55
CA LEU A 75 0.55 -0.17 -9.32
C LEU A 75 -0.25 -1.37 -9.83
N ASN A 76 0.42 -2.45 -10.22
CA ASN A 76 -0.24 -3.68 -10.66
C ASN A 76 -1.04 -4.34 -9.53
N GLU A 77 -0.56 -4.28 -8.29
CA GLU A 77 -1.28 -4.82 -7.11
C GLU A 77 -2.56 -4.04 -6.79
N VAL A 78 -2.60 -2.73 -7.07
CA VAL A 78 -3.76 -1.86 -6.81
C VAL A 78 -4.49 -1.44 -8.11
N GLY A 79 -4.28 -2.22 -9.16
CA GLY A 79 -4.88 -2.01 -10.48
C GLY A 79 -6.37 -2.36 -10.54
N ASP A 80 -6.89 -2.53 -11.75
CA ASP A 80 -8.33 -2.73 -11.97
C ASP A 80 -8.85 -4.03 -11.33
N ALA A 81 -8.03 -5.09 -11.30
CA ALA A 81 -8.40 -6.34 -10.64
C ALA A 81 -8.69 -6.14 -9.14
N PHE A 82 -7.84 -5.38 -8.45
CA PHE A 82 -8.05 -5.06 -7.04
C PHE A 82 -9.28 -4.17 -6.85
N LYS A 83 -9.44 -3.13 -7.68
CA LYS A 83 -10.61 -2.25 -7.62
C LYS A 83 -11.92 -3.00 -7.85
N ASN A 84 -11.97 -3.89 -8.83
CA ASN A 84 -13.15 -4.71 -9.10
C ASN A 84 -13.43 -5.62 -7.91
N LYS A 85 -12.40 -6.29 -7.36
CA LYS A 85 -12.54 -7.13 -6.16
C LYS A 85 -13.15 -6.38 -4.98
N VAL A 86 -12.81 -5.10 -4.80
CA VAL A 86 -13.39 -4.23 -3.74
C VAL A 86 -14.79 -3.76 -4.11
N ASN A 87 -15.03 -3.35 -5.36
CA ASN A 87 -16.33 -2.86 -5.81
C ASN A 87 -17.41 -3.96 -5.87
N ASP A 88 -17.00 -5.21 -6.08
CA ASP A 88 -17.90 -6.36 -6.18
C ASP A 88 -18.42 -6.82 -4.81
N LEU A 89 -17.81 -6.35 -3.71
CA LEU A 89 -18.24 -6.65 -2.34
C LEU A 89 -19.65 -6.09 -2.10
N LEU A 90 -20.62 -7.00 -1.95
CA LEU A 90 -22.03 -6.67 -1.67
C LEU A 90 -22.59 -5.62 -2.65
N SER A 91 -22.31 -5.79 -3.94
CA SER A 91 -22.66 -4.83 -5.00
C SER A 91 -24.16 -4.78 -5.33
N GLY A 92 -24.94 -5.77 -4.91
CA GLY A 92 -26.40 -5.81 -5.09
C GLY A 92 -27.18 -5.03 -4.01
N PRO A 93 -28.30 -4.38 -4.36
CA PRO A 93 -29.05 -3.51 -3.44
C PRO A 93 -29.55 -4.21 -2.16
N ASN A 94 -29.80 -5.52 -2.23
CA ASN A 94 -30.30 -6.33 -1.10
C ASN A 94 -29.31 -7.42 -0.66
N ASP A 95 -28.04 -7.34 -1.07
CA ASP A 95 -27.06 -8.38 -0.74
C ASP A 95 -26.81 -8.50 0.77
N HIS A 96 -27.01 -7.41 1.50
CA HIS A 96 -26.91 -7.34 2.96
C HIS A 96 -28.00 -8.14 3.70
N GLU A 97 -29.11 -8.49 3.04
CA GLU A 97 -30.18 -9.31 3.63
C GLU A 97 -29.91 -10.82 3.48
N ASN A 98 -28.99 -11.19 2.59
CA ASN A 98 -28.64 -12.58 2.33
C ASN A 98 -27.42 -13.00 3.17
N VAL A 99 -27.66 -13.88 4.15
CA VAL A 99 -26.62 -14.36 5.08
C VAL A 99 -25.43 -14.99 4.37
N ASP A 100 -25.66 -15.80 3.34
CA ASP A 100 -24.59 -16.48 2.61
C ASP A 100 -23.70 -15.46 1.86
N LYS A 101 -24.31 -14.43 1.27
CA LYS A 101 -23.58 -13.35 0.60
C LYS A 101 -22.77 -12.50 1.57
N VAL A 102 -23.34 -12.15 2.72
CA VAL A 102 -22.64 -11.41 3.77
C VAL A 102 -21.45 -12.20 4.30
N GLN A 103 -21.63 -13.50 4.57
CA GLN A 103 -20.55 -14.36 5.04
C GLN A 103 -19.45 -14.54 3.98
N ALA A 104 -19.81 -14.67 2.71
CA ALA A 104 -18.85 -14.71 1.62
C ALA A 104 -18.06 -13.40 1.50
N ALA A 105 -18.73 -12.24 1.61
CA ALA A 105 -18.09 -10.93 1.58
C ALA A 105 -17.15 -10.71 2.77
N GLU A 106 -17.54 -11.11 3.98
CA GLU A 106 -16.68 -11.08 5.17
C GLU A 106 -15.40 -11.89 4.95
N LYS A 107 -15.53 -13.12 4.45
CA LYS A 107 -14.38 -13.97 4.12
C LYS A 107 -13.48 -13.31 3.07
N GLN A 108 -14.05 -12.75 2.01
CA GLN A 108 -13.31 -12.06 0.96
C GLN A 108 -12.55 -10.84 1.49
N VAL A 109 -13.16 -10.03 2.38
CA VAL A 109 -12.50 -8.89 3.04
C VAL A 109 -11.32 -9.37 3.88
N ASN A 110 -11.53 -10.39 4.71
CA ASN A 110 -10.49 -10.95 5.57
C ASN A 110 -9.30 -11.51 4.74
N GLU A 111 -9.58 -12.23 3.66
CA GLU A 111 -8.55 -12.73 2.74
C GLU A 111 -7.80 -11.60 2.03
N THR A 112 -8.51 -10.56 1.58
CA THR A 112 -7.92 -9.39 0.91
C THR A 112 -6.98 -8.63 1.86
N LEU A 113 -7.39 -8.45 3.11
CA LEU A 113 -6.56 -7.79 4.12
C LEU A 113 -5.33 -8.64 4.47
N ALA A 114 -5.51 -9.95 4.68
CA ALA A 114 -4.45 -10.86 5.10
C ALA A 114 -3.41 -11.12 4.00
N ASN A 115 -3.84 -11.14 2.73
CA ASN A 115 -2.99 -11.50 1.59
C ASN A 115 -2.61 -10.29 0.74
N ASP A 116 -3.57 -9.63 0.10
CA ASP A 116 -3.31 -8.61 -0.93
C ASP A 116 -2.69 -7.35 -0.30
N ILE A 117 -3.35 -6.81 0.72
CA ILE A 117 -2.89 -5.59 1.42
C ILE A 117 -1.55 -5.85 2.12
N LYS A 118 -1.42 -6.99 2.81
CA LYS A 118 -0.17 -7.36 3.48
C LYS A 118 0.98 -7.54 2.48
N THR A 119 0.72 -8.16 1.33
CA THR A 119 1.69 -8.31 0.24
C THR A 119 2.10 -6.96 -0.31
N PHE A 120 1.14 -6.08 -0.60
CA PHE A 120 1.41 -4.71 -1.06
C PHE A 120 2.30 -3.94 -0.07
N THR A 121 1.92 -3.93 1.21
CA THR A 121 2.68 -3.26 2.28
C THR A 121 4.09 -3.81 2.40
N ASN A 122 4.26 -5.14 2.31
CA ASN A 122 5.57 -5.77 2.33
C ASN A 122 6.43 -5.37 1.12
N LYS A 123 5.87 -5.41 -0.09
CA LYS A 123 6.58 -4.97 -1.31
C LYS A 123 7.03 -3.51 -1.21
N PHE A 124 6.14 -2.63 -0.74
CA PHE A 124 6.46 -1.22 -0.49
C PHE A 124 7.61 -1.06 0.52
N ASN A 125 7.53 -1.74 1.67
CA ASN A 125 8.54 -1.65 2.72
C ASN A 125 9.90 -2.25 2.29
N VAL A 126 9.91 -3.33 1.51
CA VAL A 126 11.15 -3.93 0.98
C VAL A 126 11.77 -3.05 -0.11
N ALA A 127 10.95 -2.43 -0.95
CA ALA A 127 11.41 -1.57 -2.03
C ALA A 127 12.02 -0.26 -1.51
N PHE A 128 11.39 0.39 -0.54
CA PHE A 128 11.75 1.75 -0.10
C PHE A 128 12.36 1.82 1.30
N GLN A 129 12.10 0.82 2.16
CA GLN A 129 12.39 0.87 3.61
C GLN A 129 11.93 2.20 4.21
N PHE A 130 10.66 2.54 4.02
CA PHE A 130 10.17 3.86 4.33
C PHE A 130 10.02 4.05 5.85
N LYS A 131 10.80 4.95 6.44
CA LYS A 131 10.84 5.23 7.88
C LYS A 131 10.89 6.74 8.11
N ASP A 132 10.25 7.25 9.15
CA ASP A 132 10.22 8.68 9.49
C ASP A 132 9.91 9.61 8.29
N ASN A 133 8.94 9.21 7.46
CA ASN A 133 8.53 9.94 6.26
C ASN A 133 9.61 10.13 5.19
N LYS A 134 10.58 9.22 5.13
CA LYS A 134 11.65 9.18 4.12
C LYS A 134 11.97 7.75 3.70
N VAL A 135 12.41 7.61 2.46
CA VAL A 135 13.04 6.36 1.97
C VAL A 135 14.30 6.14 2.80
N ASP A 136 14.48 4.96 3.40
CA ASP A 136 15.68 4.62 4.17
C ASP A 136 16.69 3.77 3.38
N LYS A 137 16.21 3.01 2.38
CA LYS A 137 17.03 2.10 1.58
C LYS A 137 18.10 2.86 0.79
N ALA A 138 19.37 2.57 1.06
CA ALA A 138 20.51 3.34 0.53
C ALA A 138 20.55 3.42 -1.01
N GLU A 139 20.30 2.30 -1.69
CA GLU A 139 20.27 2.26 -3.16
C GLU A 139 19.12 3.09 -3.73
N MET A 140 17.95 3.02 -3.12
CA MET A 140 16.76 3.77 -3.55
C MET A 140 16.91 5.27 -3.27
N LYS A 141 17.46 5.66 -2.10
CA LYS A 141 17.84 7.05 -1.80
C LYS A 141 18.75 7.61 -2.90
N THR A 142 19.75 6.84 -3.30
CA THR A 142 20.70 7.23 -4.33
C THR A 142 20.01 7.37 -5.68
N ALA A 143 19.19 6.39 -6.07
CA ALA A 143 18.45 6.41 -7.32
C ALA A 143 17.43 7.57 -7.40
N ILE A 144 16.78 7.91 -6.29
CA ILE A 144 15.90 9.08 -6.22
C ILE A 144 16.70 10.36 -6.35
N ARG A 145 17.81 10.53 -5.61
CA ARG A 145 18.69 11.72 -5.70
C ARG A 145 19.23 11.97 -7.12
N TYR A 146 19.21 10.94 -7.93
CA TYR A 146 19.65 10.94 -9.32
C TYR A 146 18.59 11.40 -10.31
N LEU A 147 17.32 11.41 -9.93
CA LEU A 147 16.25 12.01 -10.73
C LEU A 147 16.42 13.53 -10.81
N ASN A 148 15.75 14.18 -11.76
CA ASN A 148 15.67 15.64 -11.75
C ASN A 148 14.90 16.15 -10.52
N PRO A 149 15.16 17.38 -10.02
CA PRO A 149 14.58 17.89 -8.78
C PRO A 149 13.05 17.82 -8.71
N THR A 150 12.36 18.08 -9.83
CA THR A 150 10.90 18.00 -9.89
C THR A 150 10.40 16.58 -9.67
N LEU A 151 11.03 15.59 -10.29
CA LEU A 151 10.68 14.18 -10.07
C LEU A 151 11.04 13.70 -8.67
N GLN A 152 12.15 14.17 -8.09
CA GLN A 152 12.50 13.86 -6.70
C GLN A 152 11.39 14.26 -5.73
N VAL A 153 10.90 15.50 -5.86
CA VAL A 153 9.82 16.01 -5.02
C VAL A 153 8.55 15.19 -5.23
N ARG A 154 8.17 14.95 -6.49
CA ARG A 154 6.95 14.17 -6.81
C ARG A 154 7.00 12.75 -6.27
N VAL A 155 8.09 12.03 -6.47
CA VAL A 155 8.28 10.66 -5.97
C VAL A 155 8.21 10.65 -4.45
N ASN A 156 8.95 11.52 -3.76
CA ASN A 156 8.93 11.55 -2.30
C ASN A 156 7.53 11.89 -1.75
N SER A 157 6.82 12.83 -2.35
CA SER A 157 5.45 13.17 -1.96
C SER A 157 4.48 12.00 -2.18
N ALA A 158 4.58 11.30 -3.31
CA ALA A 158 3.77 10.11 -3.58
C ALA A 158 4.06 8.98 -2.59
N LEU A 159 5.33 8.69 -2.30
CA LEU A 159 5.72 7.68 -1.31
C LEU A 159 5.20 8.02 0.10
N LYS A 160 5.25 9.30 0.49
CA LYS A 160 4.65 9.77 1.75
C LYS A 160 3.14 9.53 1.79
N ALA A 161 2.43 9.84 0.70
CA ALA A 161 0.99 9.63 0.60
C ALA A 161 0.63 8.13 0.68
N VAL A 162 1.35 7.27 -0.05
CA VAL A 162 1.14 5.80 0.01
C VAL A 162 1.38 5.29 1.43
N HIS A 163 2.47 5.69 2.08
CA HIS A 163 2.76 5.30 3.46
C HIS A 163 1.68 5.77 4.45
N HIS A 164 1.16 6.98 4.26
CA HIS A 164 0.05 7.51 5.04
C HIS A 164 -1.22 6.67 4.86
N GLU A 165 -1.59 6.34 3.63
CA GLU A 165 -2.78 5.53 3.36
C GLU A 165 -2.65 4.09 3.85
N ILE A 166 -1.46 3.49 3.81
CA ILE A 166 -1.21 2.17 4.43
C ILE A 166 -1.54 2.23 5.93
N LYS A 167 -0.98 3.20 6.66
CA LYS A 167 -1.23 3.36 8.10
C LYS A 167 -2.70 3.64 8.40
N ARG A 168 -3.30 4.54 7.64
CA ARG A 168 -4.71 4.90 7.79
C ARG A 168 -5.63 3.70 7.57
N LEU A 169 -5.32 2.85 6.59
CA LEU A 169 -6.07 1.62 6.33
C LEU A 169 -5.91 0.60 7.46
N GLU A 170 -4.69 0.41 7.99
CA GLU A 170 -4.42 -0.47 9.13
C GLU A 170 -5.19 -0.03 10.39
N GLU A 171 -5.16 1.27 10.70
CA GLU A 171 -5.87 1.86 11.83
C GLU A 171 -7.39 1.73 11.68
N LEU A 172 -7.91 2.05 10.48
CA LEU A 172 -9.34 1.94 10.18
C LEU A 172 -9.81 0.49 10.25
N SER A 173 -9.09 -0.44 9.63
CA SER A 173 -9.42 -1.86 9.66
C SER A 173 -9.44 -2.41 11.08
N THR A 174 -8.46 -2.03 11.91
CA THR A 174 -8.42 -2.46 13.31
C THR A 174 -9.61 -1.91 14.09
N LYS A 175 -9.97 -0.63 13.85
CA LYS A 175 -11.11 0.01 14.52
C LYS A 175 -12.43 -0.64 14.11
N GLU A 176 -12.67 -0.84 12.82
CA GLU A 176 -13.91 -1.43 12.32
C GLU A 176 -14.07 -2.88 12.77
N HIS A 177 -12.99 -3.66 12.82
CA HIS A 177 -13.02 -5.02 13.37
C HIS A 177 -13.46 -5.04 14.84
N LYS A 178 -12.91 -4.15 15.66
CA LYS A 178 -13.31 -4.01 17.08
C LYS A 178 -14.76 -3.56 17.23
N ASN A 179 -15.22 -2.65 16.39
CA ASN A 179 -16.62 -2.21 16.41
C ASN A 179 -17.56 -3.38 16.08
N LEU A 180 -17.24 -4.15 15.05
CA LEU A 180 -18.03 -5.31 14.64
C LEU A 180 -18.10 -6.36 15.75
N GLU A 181 -16.97 -6.67 16.38
CA GLU A 181 -16.90 -7.59 17.52
C GLU A 181 -17.76 -7.09 18.69
N ALA A 182 -17.66 -5.81 19.05
CA ALA A 182 -18.45 -5.22 20.13
C ALA A 182 -19.96 -5.26 19.84
N THR A 183 -20.37 -4.93 18.62
CA THR A 183 -21.78 -4.99 18.19
C THR A 183 -22.30 -6.42 18.21
N THR A 184 -21.52 -7.38 17.72
CA THR A 184 -21.87 -8.81 17.73
C THR A 184 -22.08 -9.31 19.16
N ASN A 185 -21.17 -8.96 20.07
CA ASN A 185 -21.27 -9.33 21.48
C ASN A 185 -22.50 -8.72 22.16
N LEU A 186 -22.82 -7.45 21.86
CA LEU A 186 -24.01 -6.78 22.39
C LEU A 186 -25.31 -7.46 21.92
N ILE A 187 -25.40 -7.79 20.62
CA ILE A 187 -26.56 -8.48 20.06
C ILE A 187 -26.72 -9.85 20.71
N ASN A 188 -25.65 -10.64 20.81
CA ASN A 188 -25.69 -11.97 21.42
C ASN A 188 -26.10 -11.91 22.90
N ALA A 189 -25.61 -10.92 23.65
CA ALA A 189 -26.00 -10.71 25.04
C ALA A 189 -27.51 -10.42 25.16
N LYS A 190 -28.04 -9.54 24.31
CA LYS A 190 -29.47 -9.18 24.30
C LYS A 190 -30.37 -10.33 23.87
N LEU A 191 -29.97 -11.12 22.86
CA LEU A 191 -30.70 -12.32 22.46
C LEU A 191 -30.72 -13.37 23.58
N THR A 192 -29.62 -13.51 24.31
CA THR A 192 -29.53 -14.42 25.46
C THR A 192 -30.45 -13.98 26.61
N GLU A 193 -30.46 -12.67 26.92
CA GLU A 193 -31.36 -12.08 27.92
C GLU A 193 -32.83 -12.36 27.57
N ILE A 194 -33.24 -12.05 26.33
CA ILE A 194 -34.60 -12.32 25.84
C ILE A 194 -34.94 -13.81 25.95
N LYS A 195 -34.02 -14.70 25.53
CA LYS A 195 -34.22 -16.15 25.62
C LYS A 195 -34.48 -16.60 27.07
N CYS A 196 -33.71 -16.08 28.03
CA CYS A 196 -33.90 -16.37 29.45
C CYS A 196 -35.28 -15.89 29.93
N THR A 197 -35.63 -14.62 29.66
CA THR A 197 -36.92 -14.04 30.06
C THR A 197 -38.11 -14.80 29.47
N VAL A 198 -38.06 -15.13 28.17
CA VAL A 198 -39.12 -15.91 27.50
C VAL A 198 -39.24 -17.29 28.13
N THR A 199 -38.11 -17.95 28.39
CA THR A 199 -38.09 -19.28 29.02
C THR A 199 -38.69 -19.24 30.44
N GLU A 200 -38.36 -18.22 31.22
CA GLU A 200 -38.93 -18.02 32.56
C GLU A 200 -40.43 -17.76 32.52
N GLN A 201 -40.90 -16.87 31.63
CA GLN A 201 -42.33 -16.61 31.47
C GLN A 201 -43.11 -17.85 31.03
N ILE A 202 -42.55 -18.67 30.12
CA ILE A 202 -43.16 -19.93 29.71
C ILE A 202 -43.25 -20.89 30.89
N LYS A 203 -42.18 -21.04 31.69
CA LYS A 203 -42.20 -21.89 32.89
C LYS A 203 -43.25 -21.44 33.89
N LEU A 204 -43.35 -20.13 34.15
CA LEU A 204 -44.35 -19.56 35.05
C LEU A 204 -45.77 -19.87 34.55
N LYS A 205 -46.08 -19.59 33.28
CA LYS A 205 -47.41 -19.86 32.72
C LYS A 205 -47.77 -21.35 32.71
N ILE A 206 -46.80 -22.23 32.43
CA ILE A 206 -47.01 -23.68 32.51
C ILE A 206 -47.33 -24.09 33.96
N ASN A 207 -46.57 -23.59 34.93
CA ASN A 207 -46.82 -23.89 36.34
C ASN A 207 -48.20 -23.37 36.81
N GLU A 208 -48.57 -22.16 36.43
CA GLU A 208 -49.91 -21.59 36.70
C GLU A 208 -51.03 -22.45 36.12
N LEU A 209 -50.87 -22.90 34.87
CA LEU A 209 -51.84 -23.79 34.22
C LEU A 209 -51.95 -25.14 34.94
N VAL A 210 -50.81 -25.75 35.28
CA VAL A 210 -50.77 -27.04 35.98
C VAL A 210 -51.41 -26.94 37.37
N GLU A 211 -51.14 -25.89 38.12
CA GLU A 211 -51.78 -25.65 39.43
C GLU A 211 -53.28 -25.38 39.28
N GLY A 212 -53.69 -24.62 38.27
CA GLY A 212 -55.11 -24.41 37.94
C GLY A 212 -55.83 -25.74 37.67
N LEU A 213 -55.25 -26.62 36.85
CA LEU A 213 -55.79 -27.95 36.56
C LEU A 213 -55.84 -28.84 37.80
N ARG A 214 -54.79 -28.84 38.64
CA ARG A 214 -54.76 -29.60 39.89
C ARG A 214 -55.86 -29.16 40.84
N ASN A 215 -56.08 -27.86 40.98
CA ASN A 215 -57.12 -27.33 41.84
C ASN A 215 -58.52 -27.67 41.33
N LEU A 216 -58.72 -27.66 40.01
CA LEU A 216 -59.99 -28.04 39.39
C LEU A 216 -60.28 -29.54 39.57
N LEU A 217 -59.27 -30.40 39.41
CA LEU A 217 -59.37 -31.84 39.70
C LEU A 217 -59.71 -32.11 41.17
N LYS A 218 -59.05 -31.42 42.11
CA LYS A 218 -59.37 -31.52 43.53
C LYS A 218 -60.82 -31.12 43.81
N PHE A 219 -61.29 -30.02 43.21
CA PHE A 219 -62.69 -29.58 43.36
C PHE A 219 -63.67 -30.65 42.86
N MET A 220 -63.43 -31.22 41.67
CA MET A 220 -64.30 -32.28 41.12
C MET A 220 -64.29 -33.57 41.94
N LEU A 221 -63.16 -33.95 42.52
CA LEU A 221 -63.05 -35.14 43.38
C LEU A 221 -63.60 -34.93 44.81
N SER A 222 -63.86 -33.67 45.19
CA SER A 222 -64.40 -33.29 46.50
C SER A 222 -65.90 -32.98 46.46
N ALA A 223 -66.51 -32.97 45.27
CA ALA A 223 -67.95 -32.80 45.11
C ALA A 223 -68.68 -34.13 45.39
N PRO A 224 -69.71 -34.14 46.26
CA PRO A 224 -70.43 -35.35 46.68
C PRO A 224 -71.29 -35.99 45.58
#